data_AF-A0A522N8T3-F1
#
_entry.id   AF-A0A522N8T3-F1
#
_cell.length_a   1.000
_cell.length_b   1.000
_cell.length_c   1.000
_cell.angle_alpha   90.00
_cell.angle_beta   90.00
_cell.angle_gamma   90.00
#
_symmetry.space_group_name_H-M   'P 1'
#
loop_
_entity.id
_entity.type
_entity.pdbx_description
1 polymer ?
#
loop_
_entity_poly.entity_id
_entity_poly.type
_entity_poly.pdbx_seq_one_letter_code
_entity_poly.pdbx_strand_id
1 'polypeptide(L)'
;MRLDHEGLVLVDAHGFSIRNHPAGTRTSTMGVSMAQAYFDDYGAYHRDPRNRLCHEVGIPLIVWSLFALLERVRLGPVDLAVIAAILVLAFYVRLSPSLSLAALIAFAFLYAAGAHTPWPLALA
;
A
#
# COMPACT_ATOMS: atom_id res chain seq x y z
N MET A 1 44.59 27.03 10.33
CA MET A 1 44.19 27.75 9.10
C MET A 1 45.30 27.53 8.07
N ARG A 2 45.08 26.62 7.11
CA ARG A 2 45.99 26.34 5.99
C ARG A 2 45.11 26.26 4.75
N LEU A 3 45.44 27.05 3.74
CA LEU A 3 44.67 27.17 2.50
C LEU A 3 45.45 26.45 1.40
N ASP A 4 44.82 25.46 0.80
CA ASP A 4 45.26 24.70 -0.37
C ASP A 4 44.40 25.05 -1.60
N HIS A 5 45.03 25.07 -2.77
CA HIS A 5 44.55 25.69 -4.01
C HIS A 5 43.61 24.81 -4.86
N GLU A 6 42.99 23.78 -4.28
CA GLU A 6 42.18 22.81 -5.02
C GLU A 6 40.85 22.56 -4.29
N GLY A 7 39.79 23.27 -4.71
CA GLY A 7 38.40 22.92 -4.42
C GLY A 7 37.91 23.25 -3.01
N LEU A 8 36.85 24.06 -2.93
CA LEU A 8 36.19 24.43 -1.69
C LEU A 8 35.42 23.21 -1.14
N VAL A 9 36.04 22.47 -0.22
CA VAL A 9 35.37 21.38 0.51
C VAL A 9 34.60 21.99 1.68
N LEU A 10 33.29 22.18 1.49
CA LEU A 10 32.37 22.53 2.56
C LEU A 10 31.96 21.22 3.28
N VAL A 11 32.61 20.94 4.41
CA VAL A 11 32.31 19.78 5.25
C VAL A 11 31.14 20.14 6.17
N ASP A 12 29.96 19.56 5.94
CA ASP A 12 28.83 19.59 6.88
C ASP A 12 28.96 18.45 7.90
N ALA A 13 28.50 18.69 9.14
CA ALA A 13 28.63 17.88 10.35
C ALA A 13 27.93 16.51 10.31
N HIS A 14 27.38 16.09 9.17
CA HIS A 14 26.59 14.87 9.02
C HIS A 14 27.17 13.81 8.05
N GLY A 15 28.46 13.89 7.71
CA GLY A 15 29.21 12.74 7.19
C GLY A 15 28.72 12.14 5.86
N PHE A 16 27.95 12.88 5.06
CA PHE A 16 27.54 12.44 3.73
C PHE A 16 28.51 12.98 2.68
N SER A 17 29.34 12.10 2.11
CA SER A 17 30.32 12.43 1.07
C SER A 17 29.81 11.93 -0.28
N ILE A 18 29.39 12.85 -1.17
CA ILE A 18 29.20 12.52 -2.58
C ILE A 18 30.58 12.51 -3.24
N ARG A 19 31.11 11.31 -3.52
CA ARG A 19 32.30 11.15 -4.37
C ARG A 19 31.94 11.46 -5.82
N ASN A 20 32.67 12.39 -6.44
CA ASN A 20 32.66 12.56 -7.88
C ASN A 20 33.27 11.31 -8.54
N HIS A 21 32.48 10.59 -9.34
CA HIS A 21 33.01 9.51 -10.18
C HIS A 21 33.63 10.09 -11.46
N PRO A 22 34.87 9.67 -11.83
CA PRO A 22 35.49 10.10 -13.07
C PRO A 22 34.68 9.58 -14.26
N ALA A 23 34.63 10.39 -15.32
CA ALA A 23 33.89 10.12 -16.55
C ALA A 23 34.43 8.87 -17.28
N GLY A 24 33.93 7.71 -16.89
CA GLY A 24 34.10 6.44 -17.59
C GLY A 24 32.98 6.23 -18.62
N THR A 25 33.37 5.60 -19.73
CA THR A 25 32.56 5.18 -20.89
C THR A 25 31.08 4.97 -20.57
N ARG A 26 30.20 5.82 -21.12
CA ARG A 26 28.75 5.68 -20.98
C ARG A 26 28.29 4.43 -21.75
N THR A 27 28.30 3.28 -21.10
CA THR A 27 27.46 2.16 -21.50
C THR A 27 26.02 2.67 -21.44
N SER A 28 25.32 2.68 -22.56
CA SER A 28 23.91 3.06 -22.66
C SER A 28 23.08 2.06 -21.84
N THR A 29 22.99 2.26 -20.53
CA THR A 29 21.94 1.69 -19.70
C THR A 29 20.63 2.18 -20.27
N MET A 30 19.82 1.26 -20.80
CA MET A 30 18.43 1.51 -21.21
C MET A 30 17.78 2.42 -20.17
N GLY A 31 17.47 3.66 -20.55
CA GLY A 31 17.04 4.69 -19.63
C GLY A 31 15.74 4.29 -18.95
N VAL A 32 15.83 3.81 -17.70
CA VAL A 32 14.66 3.56 -16.87
C VAL A 32 13.97 4.90 -16.69
N SER A 33 12.70 4.99 -17.10
CA SER A 33 11.94 6.23 -16.91
C SER A 33 11.84 6.55 -15.42
N MET A 34 11.78 7.83 -15.07
CA MET A 34 11.61 8.22 -13.67
C MET A 34 10.37 7.58 -13.04
N ALA A 35 9.27 7.47 -13.79
CA ALA A 35 8.05 6.80 -13.33
C ALA A 35 8.29 5.32 -13.01
N GLN A 36 9.03 4.60 -13.85
CA GLN A 36 9.38 3.20 -13.61
C GLN A 36 10.23 3.05 -12.35
N ALA A 37 11.23 3.91 -12.16
CA ALA A 37 12.06 3.90 -10.96
C ALA A 37 11.20 4.09 -9.68
N TYR A 38 10.24 5.02 -9.71
CA TYR A 38 9.29 5.20 -8.59
C TYR A 38 8.43 3.97 -8.33
N PHE A 39 7.90 3.30 -9.37
CA PHE A 39 7.11 2.08 -9.19
C PHE A 39 7.94 0.90 -8.68
N ASP A 40 9.20 0.79 -9.10
CA ASP A 40 10.12 -0.24 -8.64
C ASP A 40 10.46 -0.05 -7.15
N ASP A 41 10.78 1.18 -6.75
CA ASP A 41 11.02 1.54 -5.35
C ASP A 41 9.77 1.32 -4.48
N TYR A 42 8.61 1.74 -4.97
CA TYR A 42 7.32 1.50 -4.30
C TYR A 42 7.05 0.00 -4.13
N GLY A 43 7.30 -0.79 -5.17
CA GLY A 43 7.13 -2.24 -5.16
C GLY A 43 8.15 -2.96 -4.26
N ALA A 44 9.36 -2.43 -4.13
CA ALA A 44 10.36 -2.93 -3.18
C ALA A 44 9.91 -2.67 -1.73
N TYR A 45 9.45 -1.45 -1.43
CA TYR A 45 8.89 -1.12 -0.12
C TYR A 45 7.67 -1.97 0.23
N HIS A 46 6.78 -2.23 -0.74
CA HIS A 46 5.61 -3.07 -0.52
C HIS A 46 5.93 -4.52 -0.15
N ARG A 47 7.09 -5.03 -0.58
CA ARG A 47 7.57 -6.37 -0.28
C ARG A 47 8.35 -6.46 1.04
N ASP A 48 8.61 -5.35 1.71
CA ASP A 48 9.22 -5.36 3.05
C ASP A 48 8.35 -6.18 4.03
N PRO A 49 8.92 -7.11 4.80
CA PRO A 49 8.14 -7.97 5.70
C PRO A 49 7.31 -7.22 6.75
N ARG A 50 7.78 -6.05 7.21
CA ARG A 50 7.05 -5.23 8.19
C ARG A 50 5.84 -4.59 7.54
N ASN A 51 6.00 -4.05 6.34
CA ASN A 51 4.89 -3.49 5.57
C ASN A 51 3.88 -4.58 5.21
N ARG A 52 4.35 -5.78 4.83
CA ARG A 52 3.47 -6.92 4.55
C ARG A 52 2.66 -7.33 5.77
N LEU A 53 3.27 -7.41 6.95
CA LEU A 53 2.55 -7.71 8.19
C LEU A 53 1.51 -6.64 8.52
N CYS A 54 1.89 -5.36 8.41
CA CYS A 54 0.94 -4.25 8.60
C CYS A 54 -0.22 -4.30 7.59
N HIS A 55 0.04 -4.69 6.35
CA HIS A 55 -0.97 -4.82 5.31
C HIS A 55 -1.91 -6.01 5.56
N GLU A 56 -1.35 -7.16 5.93
CA GLU A 56 -2.07 -8.40 6.23
C GLU A 56 -3.01 -8.25 7.43
N VAL A 57 -2.68 -7.40 8.41
CA VAL A 57 -3.53 -7.11 9.57
C VAL A 57 -4.42 -5.88 9.31
N GLY A 58 -3.85 -4.82 8.74
CA GLY A 58 -4.50 -3.53 8.56
C GLY A 58 -5.64 -3.58 7.55
N ILE A 59 -5.48 -4.28 6.41
CA ILE A 59 -6.56 -4.36 5.42
C ILE A 59 -7.80 -5.07 5.97
N PRO A 60 -7.71 -6.27 6.59
CA PRO A 60 -8.88 -6.90 7.18
C PRO A 60 -9.58 -6.00 8.22
N LEU A 61 -8.81 -5.29 9.04
CA LEU A 61 -9.38 -4.36 10.04
C LEU A 61 -10.11 -3.18 9.37
N ILE A 62 -9.53 -2.58 8.33
CA ILE A 62 -10.18 -1.50 7.59
C ILE A 62 -11.47 -1.99 6.93
N VAL A 63 -11.44 -3.15 6.28
CA VAL A 63 -12.62 -3.72 5.61
C VAL A 63 -13.72 -4.07 6.63
N TRP A 64 -13.35 -4.62 7.79
CA TRP A 64 -14.27 -4.85 8.90
C TRP A 64 -14.97 -3.56 9.35
N SER A 65 -14.20 -2.51 9.63
CA SER A 65 -14.75 -1.21 10.03
C SER A 65 -15.66 -0.62 8.96
N LEU A 66 -15.29 -0.75 7.68
CA LEU A 66 -16.14 -0.31 6.57
C LEU A 66 -17.47 -1.07 6.53
N PHE A 67 -17.47 -2.40 6.70
CA PHE A 67 -18.71 -3.18 6.74
C PHE A 67 -19.57 -2.82 7.96
N ALA A 68 -18.99 -2.71 9.14
CA ALA A 68 -19.68 -2.31 10.37
C ALA A 68 -20.35 -0.92 10.26
N LEU A 69 -19.81 -0.02 9.44
CA LEU A 69 -20.40 1.28 9.16
C LEU A 69 -21.44 1.22 8.03
N LEU A 70 -21.13 0.54 6.93
CA LEU A 70 -21.99 0.49 5.73
C LEU A 70 -23.27 -0.33 5.96
N GLU A 71 -23.26 -1.34 6.84
CA GLU A 71 -24.44 -2.11 7.24
C GLU A 71 -25.56 -1.23 7.83
N ARG A 72 -25.19 -0.07 8.39
CA ARG A 72 -26.11 0.88 9.01
C ARG A 72 -26.89 1.68 7.97
N VAL A 73 -26.39 1.76 6.74
CA VAL A 73 -27.02 2.50 5.65
C VAL A 73 -27.79 1.50 4.80
N ARG A 74 -29.12 1.45 4.99
CA ARG A 74 -30.00 0.51 4.29
C ARG A 74 -30.73 1.16 3.12
N LEU A 75 -30.80 0.44 2.01
CA LEU A 75 -31.64 0.72 0.85
C LEU A 75 -32.70 -0.38 0.75
N GLY A 76 -33.77 -0.23 1.55
CA GLY A 76 -34.80 -1.26 1.69
C GLY A 76 -34.26 -2.50 2.43
N PRO A 77 -34.38 -3.72 1.85
CA PRO A 77 -33.93 -4.94 2.51
C PRO A 77 -32.42 -5.15 2.46
N VAL A 78 -31.67 -4.38 1.66
CA VAL A 78 -30.22 -4.53 1.45
C VAL A 78 -29.48 -3.33 2.04
N ASP A 79 -28.34 -3.55 2.67
CA ASP A 79 -27.44 -2.49 3.12
C ASP A 79 -26.29 -2.22 2.15
N LEU A 80 -25.63 -1.07 2.31
CA LEU A 80 -24.53 -0.68 1.43
C LEU A 80 -23.32 -1.61 1.53
N ALA A 81 -23.13 -2.33 2.64
CA ALA A 81 -22.00 -3.26 2.78
C ALA A 81 -22.16 -4.44 1.81
N VAL A 82 -23.37 -5.02 1.71
CA VAL A 82 -23.68 -6.07 0.73
C VAL A 82 -23.47 -5.57 -0.70
N ILE A 83 -23.93 -4.35 -1.01
CA ILE A 83 -23.76 -3.76 -2.36
C ILE A 83 -22.27 -3.61 -2.69
N ALA A 84 -21.48 -3.06 -1.77
CA ALA A 84 -20.04 -2.89 -1.96
C ALA A 84 -19.33 -4.25 -2.13
N ALA A 85 -19.67 -5.24 -1.30
CA ALA A 85 -19.11 -6.59 -1.39
C ALA A 85 -19.40 -7.23 -2.76
N ILE A 86 -20.63 -7.14 -3.27
CA ILE A 86 -21.00 -7.67 -4.59
C ILE A 86 -20.19 -7.02 -5.71
N LEU A 87 -20.03 -5.68 -5.69
CA LEU A 87 -19.28 -4.96 -6.72
C LEU A 87 -17.80 -5.39 -6.75
N VAL A 88 -17.17 -5.52 -5.58
CA VAL A 88 -15.78 -5.97 -5.48
C VAL A 88 -15.64 -7.44 -5.89
N LEU A 89 -16.57 -8.31 -5.47
CA LEU A 89 -16.55 -9.72 -5.87
C LEU A 89 -16.75 -9.88 -7.38
N ALA A 90 -17.63 -9.11 -8.00
CA ALA A 90 -17.82 -9.13 -9.46
C ALA A 90 -16.51 -8.76 -10.20
N PHE A 91 -15.76 -7.79 -9.67
CA PHE A 91 -14.42 -7.47 -10.18
C PHE A 91 -13.43 -8.64 -9.97
N TYR A 92 -13.42 -9.28 -8.81
CA TYR A 92 -12.50 -10.39 -8.52
C TYR A 92 -12.80 -11.66 -9.32
N VAL A 93 -14.07 -11.94 -9.62
CA VAL A 93 -14.45 -13.03 -10.54
C VAL A 93 -13.78 -12.83 -11.91
N ARG A 94 -13.71 -11.59 -12.39
CA ARG A 94 -13.04 -11.26 -13.67
C ARG A 94 -11.53 -11.48 -13.61
N LEU A 95 -10.92 -11.42 -12.42
CA LEU A 95 -9.48 -11.58 -12.23
C LEU A 95 -9.09 -13.05 -12.02
N SER A 96 -9.78 -13.76 -11.11
CA SER A 96 -9.57 -15.18 -10.86
C SER A 96 -10.69 -15.76 -9.98
N PRO A 97 -11.27 -16.94 -10.32
CA PRO A 97 -12.24 -17.62 -9.47
C PRO A 97 -11.71 -17.97 -8.07
N SER A 98 -10.43 -18.35 -7.94
CA SER A 98 -9.84 -18.71 -6.64
C SER A 98 -9.72 -17.49 -5.73
N LEU A 99 -9.32 -16.34 -6.29
CA LEU A 99 -9.27 -15.07 -5.57
C LEU A 99 -10.68 -14.63 -5.14
N SER A 100 -11.66 -14.78 -6.04
CA SER A 100 -13.05 -14.46 -5.72
C SER A 100 -13.59 -15.32 -4.59
N LEU A 101 -13.27 -16.61 -4.54
CA LEU A 101 -13.69 -17.49 -3.46
C LEU A 101 -13.06 -17.07 -2.13
N ALA A 102 -11.76 -16.77 -2.12
CA ALA A 102 -11.07 -16.29 -0.93
C ALA A 102 -11.68 -14.98 -0.41
N ALA A 103 -11.95 -14.03 -1.30
CA ALA A 103 -12.59 -12.77 -0.94
C ALA A 103 -14.03 -12.96 -0.45
N LEU A 104 -14.79 -13.89 -1.05
CA LEU A 104 -16.16 -14.20 -0.61
C LEU A 104 -16.16 -14.69 0.84
N ILE A 105 -15.27 -15.62 1.17
CA ILE A 105 -15.14 -16.17 2.54
C ILE A 105 -14.72 -15.06 3.51
N ALA A 106 -13.71 -14.27 3.15
CA ALA A 106 -13.26 -13.16 3.98
C ALA A 106 -14.37 -12.13 4.21
N PHE A 107 -15.08 -11.72 3.16
CA PHE A 107 -16.16 -10.74 3.26
C PHE A 107 -17.34 -11.27 4.07
N ALA A 108 -17.73 -12.53 3.88
CA ALA A 108 -18.79 -13.13 4.69
C ALA A 108 -18.45 -13.11 6.18
N PHE A 109 -17.21 -13.46 6.53
CA PHE A 109 -16.73 -13.40 7.92
C PHE A 109 -16.72 -11.97 8.46
N LEU A 110 -16.15 -11.01 7.72
CA LEU A 110 -16.05 -9.61 8.14
C LEU A 110 -17.41 -8.93 8.25
N TYR A 111 -18.36 -9.27 7.37
CA TYR A 111 -19.73 -8.76 7.40
C TYR A 111 -20.46 -9.30 8.63
N ALA A 112 -20.35 -10.61 8.90
CA ALA A 112 -20.90 -11.18 10.13
C ALA A 112 -20.30 -10.54 11.39
N ALA A 113 -19.00 -10.26 11.41
CA ALA A 113 -18.36 -9.54 12.51
C ALA A 113 -18.84 -8.07 12.60
N GLY A 114 -19.03 -7.39 11.48
CA GLY A 114 -19.53 -6.01 11.40
C GLY A 114 -20.90 -5.84 12.05
N ALA A 115 -21.81 -6.80 11.83
CA ALA A 115 -23.15 -6.80 12.40
C ALA A 115 -23.17 -6.80 13.94
N HIS A 116 -22.13 -7.33 14.57
CA HIS A 116 -21.98 -7.37 16.03
C HIS A 116 -21.11 -6.23 16.58
N THR A 117 -20.68 -5.30 15.73
CA THR A 117 -19.75 -4.24 16.10
C THR A 117 -20.49 -2.92 16.37
N PRO A 118 -20.40 -2.34 17.58
CA PRO A 118 -21.00 -1.04 17.87
C PRO A 118 -20.28 0.07 17.11
N TRP A 119 -21.01 1.10 16.69
CA TRP A 119 -20.46 2.16 15.82
C TRP A 119 -19.24 2.90 16.38
N PRO A 120 -19.05 3.12 17.70
CA PRO A 120 -17.85 3.78 18.18
C PRO A 120 -16.59 2.96 17.92
N LEU A 121 -16.68 1.63 17.98
CA LEU A 121 -15.57 0.75 17.70
C LEU A 121 -15.24 0.70 16.20
N ALA A 122 -16.25 0.87 15.34
CA ALA A 122 -16.04 0.93 13.90
C ALA A 122 -15.34 2.23 13.43
N LEU A 123 -15.24 3.25 14.29
CA LEU A 123 -14.53 4.52 14.03
C LEU A 123 -13.16 4.61 14.72
N ALA A 124 -12.83 3.65 15.59
CA ALA A 124 -11.58 3.61 16.35
C ALA A 124 -10.45 2.97 15.52
#